data_AF-A0A7J6JIW7-F1
#
_entry.id   AF-A0A7J6JIW7-F1
#
_cell.length_a   1.000
_cell.length_b   1.000
_cell.length_c   1.000
_cell.angle_alpha   90.00
_cell.angle_beta   90.00
_cell.angle_gamma   90.00
#
_symmetry.space_group_name_H-M   'P 1'
#
loop_
_entity.id
_entity.type
_entity.pdbx_description
1 polymer ?
#
loop_
_entity_poly.entity_id
_entity_poly.type
_entity_poly.pdbx_seq_one_letter_code
_entity_poly.pdbx_strand_id
1 'polypeptide(L)'
;MTSSIASWSSPSPRSRIRIVQDRDDIEAIYPLLSSYALSPDSASSVTELAIDPAGWPSGASCFFGDPNAPLTEPAKPVDEAANALLESRVRDLGMGETSTQAMLTALAWKKAHLLAQNPESSSGFDEHNKLYAEVAVVLLLSYTRNVTHLLVGNLEWTPLLKEYLKKSNYALIPADYRAFPQLETVEVVDLSWKDDERHYYTLEILDYLHYFHRLPSFRNLILDGTGEYQMEKLLFPAGTSSPSFKRIQARCTDMSGGVLGMLLRAPKGLEEAVVSMGGLWSMDGGSPIVQLKTIGKSLLTQKETLRVLDLDLENGIHARESEEEAGMEDYSLDEEGEEVIGVTEATVEKDEYFVLAEADATGPLLPHRMPDTRRYGYTIGSFRDFAALTHLSINIQALMGPNDGWEPPYKLKEDPPFRLVDALPPSLEYLCLYGYRKGENFAVDSHVKELLEKKAERLPRLTEIRGVEETVLGEGTSFGDSPEEDDLYQGKLERIEYVKSWEA
;
A
#
# COMPACT_ATOMS: atom_id res chain seq x y z
N MET A 1 -2.42 31.57 47.28
CA MET A 1 -1.27 30.66 47.19
C MET A 1 -1.32 30.03 45.82
N THR A 2 -0.52 30.56 44.89
CA THR A 2 -0.42 30.11 43.50
C THR A 2 0.37 28.80 43.47
N SER A 3 -0.34 27.68 43.35
CA SER A 3 0.26 26.37 43.13
C SER A 3 0.82 26.35 41.69
N SER A 4 2.15 26.37 41.57
CA SER A 4 2.86 26.06 40.34
C SER A 4 2.61 24.59 40.01
N ILE A 5 1.61 24.32 39.17
CA ILE A 5 1.44 23.00 38.55
C ILE A 5 2.68 22.77 37.69
N ALA A 6 3.42 21.70 37.97
CA ALA A 6 4.65 21.36 37.26
C ALA A 6 4.39 21.32 35.75
N SER A 7 5.10 22.15 34.99
CA SER A 7 5.10 22.07 33.52
C SER A 7 5.72 20.74 33.11
N TRP A 8 5.16 20.09 32.09
CA TRP A 8 5.88 19.02 31.39
C TRP A 8 7.28 19.53 31.02
N SER A 9 8.33 18.76 31.29
CA SER A 9 9.64 19.04 30.71
C SER A 9 9.48 19.06 29.20
N SER A 10 9.97 20.12 28.52
CA SER A 10 9.88 20.19 27.06
C SER A 10 10.47 18.91 26.46
N PRO A 11 9.70 18.17 25.64
CA PRO A 11 10.21 16.96 25.01
C PRO A 11 11.40 17.30 24.12
N SER A 12 12.37 16.39 24.03
CA SER A 12 13.51 16.52 23.13
C SER A 12 13.05 16.64 21.67
N PRO A 13 13.81 17.34 20.79
CA PRO A 13 13.52 17.33 19.35
C PRO A 13 13.47 15.90 18.82
N ARG A 14 12.42 15.56 18.06
CA ARG A 14 12.17 14.21 17.54
C ARG A 14 12.28 14.20 16.04
N SER A 15 13.11 13.30 15.49
CA SER A 15 13.13 13.04 14.05
C SER A 15 12.08 12.01 13.62
N ARG A 16 11.68 11.12 14.54
CA ARG A 16 10.76 10.01 14.30
C ARG A 16 9.74 9.94 15.40
N ILE A 17 8.47 9.76 15.05
CA ILE A 17 7.37 9.59 16.02
C ILE A 17 6.55 8.37 15.61
N ARG A 18 6.16 7.56 16.58
CA ARG A 18 5.26 6.42 16.38
C ARG A 18 3.98 6.57 17.20
N ILE A 19 2.86 6.21 16.60
CA ILE A 19 1.54 6.11 17.25
C ILE A 19 0.92 4.80 16.77
N VAL A 20 1.47 3.70 17.27
CA VAL A 20 1.26 2.35 16.72
C VAL A 20 0.90 1.32 17.78
N GLN A 21 1.32 1.55 19.03
CA GLN A 21 1.21 0.60 20.12
C GLN A 21 0.19 1.07 21.16
N ASP A 22 0.26 0.46 22.34
CA ASP A 22 -0.69 0.51 23.43
C ASP A 22 -0.94 1.93 23.99
N ARG A 23 -1.53 1.97 25.18
CA ARG A 23 -1.92 3.20 25.85
C ARG A 23 -0.78 4.21 26.01
N ASP A 24 0.47 3.77 26.14
CA ASP A 24 1.60 4.68 26.43
C ASP A 24 1.90 5.61 25.25
N ASP A 25 1.77 5.13 24.01
CA ASP A 25 1.90 5.96 22.81
C ASP A 25 0.87 7.11 22.86
N ILE A 26 -0.39 6.80 23.16
CA ILE A 26 -1.48 7.79 23.18
C ILE A 26 -1.28 8.81 24.32
N GLU A 27 -0.85 8.35 25.49
CA GLU A 27 -0.60 9.21 26.65
C GLU A 27 0.59 10.16 26.43
N ALA A 28 1.61 9.73 25.67
CA ALA A 28 2.79 10.54 25.36
C ALA A 28 2.53 11.69 24.38
N ILE A 29 1.43 11.64 23.61
CA ILE A 29 1.14 12.66 22.58
C ILE A 29 0.71 13.99 23.20
N TYR A 30 -0.03 14.02 24.33
CA TYR A 30 -0.52 15.30 24.88
C TYR A 30 0.62 16.28 25.24
N PRO A 31 1.69 15.86 25.97
CA PRO A 31 2.85 16.72 26.22
C PRO A 31 3.54 17.19 24.93
N LEU A 32 3.64 16.32 23.92
CA LEU A 32 4.24 16.64 22.63
C LEU A 32 3.43 17.71 21.88
N LEU A 33 2.12 17.50 21.74
CA LEU A 33 1.22 18.47 21.12
C LEU A 33 1.22 19.80 21.88
N SER A 34 1.29 19.77 23.20
CA SER A 34 1.39 20.98 24.01
C SER A 34 2.65 21.78 23.68
N SER A 35 3.79 21.09 23.54
CA SER A 35 5.05 21.70 23.11
C SER A 35 4.96 22.28 21.69
N TYR A 36 4.35 21.55 20.75
CA TYR A 36 4.18 22.02 19.37
C TYR A 36 3.20 23.19 19.27
N ALA A 37 2.17 23.22 20.08
CA ALA A 37 1.25 24.36 20.16
C ALA A 37 1.97 25.63 20.66
N LEU A 38 2.81 25.51 21.69
CA LEU A 38 3.56 26.63 22.25
C LEU A 38 4.78 27.03 21.41
N SER A 39 5.35 26.09 20.65
CA SER A 39 6.55 26.30 19.82
C SER A 39 6.49 25.45 18.54
N PRO A 40 5.71 25.88 17.52
CA PRO A 40 5.46 25.09 16.30
C PRO A 40 6.71 24.69 15.53
N ASP A 41 7.75 25.52 15.55
CA ASP A 41 9.00 25.26 14.83
C ASP A 41 9.70 23.98 15.28
N SER A 42 9.47 23.53 16.52
CA SER A 42 10.03 22.28 17.04
C SER A 42 9.55 21.04 16.29
N ALA A 43 8.35 21.07 15.69
CA ALA A 43 7.80 20.00 14.87
C ALA A 43 8.52 19.84 13.51
N SER A 44 9.30 20.84 13.09
CA SER A 44 10.05 20.81 11.82
C SER A 44 11.19 19.77 11.82
N SER A 45 11.57 19.26 12.99
CA SER A 45 12.58 18.21 13.10
C SER A 45 12.06 16.83 12.69
N VAL A 46 10.74 16.63 12.65
CA VAL A 46 10.11 15.33 12.35
C VAL A 46 10.15 15.05 10.85
N THR A 47 10.76 13.93 10.48
CA THR A 47 10.90 13.48 9.09
C THR A 47 10.23 12.14 8.82
N GLU A 48 10.02 11.31 9.85
CA GLU A 48 9.39 10.00 9.71
C GLU A 48 8.23 9.84 10.71
N LEU A 49 7.12 9.24 10.26
CA LEU A 49 5.95 8.94 11.08
C LEU A 49 5.49 7.50 10.88
N ALA A 50 5.08 6.85 11.97
CA ALA A 50 4.44 5.54 11.95
C ALA A 50 3.09 5.64 12.65
N ILE A 51 2.01 5.25 11.96
CA ILE A 51 0.64 5.35 12.47
C ILE A 51 -0.07 4.03 12.21
N ASP A 52 -0.52 3.34 13.25
CA ASP A 52 -1.31 2.11 13.12
C ASP A 52 -2.43 2.03 14.16
N PRO A 53 -3.65 2.44 13.80
CA PRO A 53 -4.82 2.38 14.68
C PRO A 53 -5.25 0.97 15.09
N ALA A 54 -4.86 -0.09 14.37
CA ALA A 54 -5.20 -1.47 14.77
C ALA A 54 -4.52 -1.87 16.09
N GLY A 55 -3.33 -1.30 16.36
CA GLY A 55 -2.59 -1.52 17.59
C GLY A 55 -3.18 -0.82 18.82
N TRP A 56 -4.02 0.21 18.62
CA TRP A 56 -4.59 0.99 19.73
C TRP A 56 -5.49 0.13 20.64
N PRO A 57 -5.64 0.51 21.93
CA PRO A 57 -6.53 -0.20 22.83
C PRO A 57 -7.96 -0.26 22.27
N SER A 58 -8.55 -1.46 22.25
CA SER A 58 -9.96 -1.66 21.98
C SER A 58 -10.62 -2.26 23.22
N GLY A 59 -11.92 -2.01 23.43
CA GLY A 59 -12.64 -2.45 24.64
C GLY A 59 -12.67 -3.96 24.89
N ALA A 60 -12.07 -4.77 24.01
CA ALA A 60 -11.86 -6.20 24.17
C ALA A 60 -10.48 -6.59 24.74
N SER A 61 -9.45 -5.72 24.66
CA SER A 61 -8.05 -6.15 24.81
C SER A 61 -7.44 -5.99 26.20
N CYS A 62 -8.05 -5.26 27.14
CA CYS A 62 -7.41 -5.06 28.44
C CYS A 62 -8.49 -4.93 29.49
N PHE A 63 -8.62 -5.90 30.39
CA PHE A 63 -8.91 -5.79 31.83
C PHE A 63 -9.40 -7.17 32.30
N PHE A 64 -8.53 -7.93 32.99
CA PHE A 64 -9.01 -8.99 33.89
C PHE A 64 -9.67 -8.29 35.09
N GLY A 65 -10.96 -7.92 34.97
CA GLY A 65 -11.71 -7.14 35.97
C GLY A 65 -13.12 -6.76 35.50
N ASP A 66 -13.89 -6.09 36.36
CA ASP A 66 -15.20 -5.55 35.99
C ASP A 66 -15.01 -4.36 35.04
N PRO A 67 -15.44 -4.43 33.75
CA PRO A 67 -15.27 -3.35 32.79
C PRO A 67 -16.07 -2.08 33.16
N ASN A 68 -16.96 -2.18 34.15
CA ASN A 68 -17.72 -1.05 34.68
C ASN A 68 -17.07 -0.43 35.93
N ALA A 69 -15.96 -0.98 36.41
CA ALA A 69 -15.24 -0.40 37.54
C ALA A 69 -14.67 0.97 37.15
N PRO A 70 -14.77 1.98 38.04
CA PRO A 70 -14.23 3.31 37.75
C PRO A 70 -12.70 3.28 37.70
N LEU A 71 -12.14 3.79 36.61
CA LEU A 71 -10.72 4.07 36.45
C LEU A 71 -10.37 5.35 37.21
N THR A 72 -9.56 5.20 38.26
CA THR A 72 -8.99 6.32 39.02
C THR A 72 -7.51 6.43 38.77
N GLU A 73 -7.10 7.52 38.11
CA GLU A 73 -5.71 7.88 37.88
C GLU A 73 -5.33 9.17 38.61
N PRO A 74 -4.05 9.33 38.99
CA PRO A 74 -3.59 10.57 39.57
C PRO A 74 -3.67 11.71 38.56
N ALA A 75 -4.06 12.90 39.02
CA ALA A 75 -4.07 14.09 38.17
C ALA A 75 -2.67 14.39 37.62
N LYS A 76 -2.62 14.61 36.30
CA LYS A 76 -1.46 15.02 35.52
C LYS A 76 -1.57 16.52 35.17
N PRO A 77 -0.45 17.22 34.96
CA PRO A 77 -0.48 18.65 34.64
C PRO A 77 -1.07 18.92 33.25
N VAL A 78 -1.83 20.01 33.14
CA VAL A 78 -2.41 20.53 31.89
C VAL A 78 -1.95 21.97 31.73
N ASP A 79 -1.35 22.29 30.57
CA ASP A 79 -1.05 23.67 30.18
C ASP A 79 -2.27 24.29 29.50
N GLU A 80 -2.92 25.24 30.19
CA GLU A 80 -4.13 25.92 29.72
C GLU A 80 -3.90 26.74 28.44
N ALA A 81 -2.71 27.34 28.28
CA ALA A 81 -2.38 28.11 27.09
C ALA A 81 -2.19 27.18 25.88
N ALA A 82 -1.47 26.07 26.07
CA ALA A 82 -1.30 25.06 25.03
C ALA A 82 -2.64 24.45 24.61
N ASN A 83 -3.51 24.10 25.57
CA ASN A 83 -4.83 23.55 25.28
C ASN A 83 -5.70 24.52 24.48
N ALA A 84 -5.71 25.81 24.83
CA ALA A 84 -6.44 26.84 24.08
C ALA A 84 -5.92 26.98 22.63
N LEU A 85 -4.62 26.85 22.41
CA LEU A 85 -4.01 26.87 21.08
C LEU A 85 -4.36 25.63 20.25
N LEU A 86 -4.37 24.44 20.86
CA LEU A 86 -4.83 23.21 20.21
C LEU A 86 -6.29 23.33 19.78
N GLU A 87 -7.14 23.85 20.66
CA GLU A 87 -8.53 24.14 20.37
C GLU A 87 -8.71 25.14 19.22
N SER A 88 -7.98 26.26 19.21
CA SER A 88 -8.02 27.22 18.09
C SER A 88 -7.65 26.53 16.78
N ARG A 89 -6.56 25.76 16.80
CA ARG A 89 -6.09 25.03 15.63
C ARG A 89 -7.14 24.07 15.09
N VAL A 90 -7.83 23.28 15.95
CA VAL A 90 -8.93 22.40 15.52
C VAL A 90 -10.01 23.17 14.74
N ARG A 91 -10.35 24.39 15.16
CA ARG A 91 -11.34 25.23 14.47
C ARG A 91 -10.82 25.76 13.14
N ASP A 92 -9.51 25.98 13.04
CA ASP A 92 -8.86 26.54 11.85
C ASP A 92 -8.43 25.46 10.82
N LEU A 93 -8.50 24.17 11.15
CA LEU A 93 -8.08 23.06 10.27
C LEU A 93 -8.86 22.97 8.95
N GLY A 94 -10.13 23.40 8.91
CA GLY A 94 -10.98 23.21 7.71
C GLY A 94 -11.67 21.84 7.62
N MET A 95 -11.85 21.17 8.77
CA MET A 95 -12.68 19.96 8.89
C MET A 95 -14.18 20.29 8.76
N GLY A 96 -15.03 19.28 8.54
CA GLY A 96 -16.49 19.47 8.56
C GLY A 96 -17.00 19.83 9.96
N GLU A 97 -18.16 20.50 10.08
CA GLU A 97 -18.69 20.98 11.36
C GLU A 97 -18.84 19.87 12.41
N THR A 98 -19.40 18.72 12.01
CA THR A 98 -19.53 17.53 12.87
C THR A 98 -18.16 17.03 13.35
N SER A 99 -17.20 16.93 12.43
CA SER A 99 -15.85 16.46 12.71
C SER A 99 -15.10 17.43 13.63
N THR A 100 -15.17 18.73 13.37
CA THR A 100 -14.63 19.77 14.25
C THR A 100 -15.22 19.66 15.66
N GLN A 101 -16.54 19.48 15.80
CA GLN A 101 -17.17 19.35 17.12
C GLN A 101 -16.74 18.06 17.84
N ALA A 102 -16.58 16.94 17.12
CA ALA A 102 -16.07 15.69 17.68
C ALA A 102 -14.62 15.86 18.18
N MET A 103 -13.76 16.51 17.39
CA MET A 103 -12.38 16.82 17.78
C MET A 103 -12.30 17.67 19.05
N LEU A 104 -13.13 18.72 19.15
CA LEU A 104 -13.19 19.58 20.34
C LEU A 104 -13.68 18.82 21.57
N THR A 105 -14.65 17.92 21.40
CA THR A 105 -15.17 17.09 22.48
C THR A 105 -14.10 16.14 23.01
N ALA A 106 -13.32 15.53 22.11
CA ALA A 106 -12.22 14.65 22.49
C ALA A 106 -11.09 15.38 23.24
N LEU A 107 -10.73 16.61 22.83
CA LEU A 107 -9.76 17.44 23.55
C LEU A 107 -10.26 17.81 24.95
N ALA A 108 -11.54 18.23 25.06
CA ALA A 108 -12.15 18.56 26.34
C ALA A 108 -12.19 17.33 27.28
N TRP A 109 -12.53 16.16 26.73
CA TRP A 109 -12.45 14.90 27.46
C TRP A 109 -11.04 14.61 27.95
N LYS A 110 -10.03 14.67 27.08
CA LYS A 110 -8.64 14.36 27.48
C LYS A 110 -8.16 15.29 28.58
N LYS A 111 -8.49 16.58 28.48
CA LYS A 111 -8.20 17.57 29.52
C LYS A 111 -8.84 17.20 30.86
N ALA A 112 -10.13 16.84 30.87
CA ALA A 112 -10.84 16.43 32.08
C ALA A 112 -10.19 15.17 32.69
N HIS A 113 -9.87 14.17 31.85
CA HIS A 113 -9.18 12.95 32.25
C HIS A 113 -7.81 13.25 32.90
N LEU A 114 -6.97 14.08 32.27
CA LEU A 114 -5.68 14.48 32.84
C LEU A 114 -5.83 15.19 34.19
N LEU A 115 -6.87 15.99 34.38
CA LEU A 115 -7.17 16.66 35.65
C LEU A 115 -7.83 15.74 36.69
N ALA A 116 -7.98 14.44 36.39
CA ALA A 116 -8.73 13.46 37.19
C ALA A 116 -10.17 13.91 37.49
N GLN A 117 -10.77 14.63 36.55
CA GLN A 117 -12.16 15.07 36.59
C GLN A 117 -13.01 14.03 35.85
N ASN A 118 -14.02 13.48 36.52
CA ASN A 118 -14.94 12.46 35.99
C ASN A 118 -14.28 11.08 35.78
N PRO A 119 -14.15 10.25 36.82
CA PRO A 119 -13.69 8.87 36.65
C PRO A 119 -14.68 8.11 35.75
N GLU A 120 -14.15 7.42 34.74
CA GLU A 120 -14.93 6.66 33.77
C GLU A 120 -14.84 5.16 34.03
N SER A 121 -15.79 4.39 33.50
CA SER A 121 -15.59 2.96 33.38
C SER A 121 -14.44 2.67 32.42
N SER A 122 -13.82 1.50 32.56
CA SER A 122 -12.81 1.02 31.62
C SER A 122 -13.25 1.08 30.15
N SER A 123 -14.48 0.65 29.88
CA SER A 123 -15.04 0.67 28.52
C SER A 123 -15.21 2.08 27.95
N GLY A 124 -15.70 3.02 28.75
CA GLY A 124 -15.88 4.41 28.32
C GLY A 124 -14.53 5.11 28.08
N PHE A 125 -13.53 4.80 28.90
CA PHE A 125 -12.19 5.31 28.72
C PHE A 125 -11.58 4.88 27.38
N ASP A 126 -11.65 3.60 27.01
CA ASP A 126 -11.04 3.10 25.77
C ASP A 126 -11.66 3.76 24.53
N GLU A 127 -12.98 3.92 24.50
CA GLU A 127 -13.70 4.59 23.40
C GLU A 127 -13.26 6.04 23.24
N HIS A 128 -13.27 6.82 24.32
CA HIS A 128 -12.86 8.21 24.29
C HIS A 128 -11.35 8.39 24.04
N ASN A 129 -10.52 7.49 24.57
CA ASN A 129 -9.07 7.52 24.37
C ASN A 129 -8.70 7.21 22.91
N LYS A 130 -9.42 6.29 22.26
CA LYS A 130 -9.28 6.02 20.82
C LYS A 130 -9.66 7.25 19.99
N LEU A 131 -10.80 7.89 20.30
CA LEU A 131 -11.19 9.12 19.63
C LEU A 131 -10.15 10.24 19.84
N TYR A 132 -9.64 10.40 21.06
CA TYR A 132 -8.56 11.35 21.33
C TYR A 132 -7.29 11.02 20.54
N ALA A 133 -6.87 9.76 20.45
CA ALA A 133 -5.70 9.34 19.68
C ALA A 133 -5.81 9.78 18.22
N GLU A 134 -6.97 9.57 17.60
CA GLU A 134 -7.24 10.01 16.24
C GLU A 134 -7.12 11.53 16.08
N VAL A 135 -7.72 12.29 16.99
CA VAL A 135 -7.64 13.77 17.01
C VAL A 135 -6.20 14.24 17.21
N ALA A 136 -5.46 13.54 18.06
CA ALA A 136 -4.08 13.84 18.38
C ALA A 136 -3.16 13.59 17.17
N VAL A 137 -3.40 12.53 16.40
CA VAL A 137 -2.72 12.26 15.11
C VAL A 137 -3.02 13.39 14.11
N VAL A 138 -4.28 13.79 13.93
CA VAL A 138 -4.64 14.88 13.02
C VAL A 138 -3.92 16.18 13.41
N LEU A 139 -3.91 16.52 14.70
CA LEU A 139 -3.21 17.69 15.20
C LEU A 139 -1.70 17.57 14.98
N LEU A 140 -1.11 16.42 15.26
CA LEU A 140 0.32 16.17 15.05
C LEU A 140 0.70 16.42 13.59
N LEU A 141 -0.05 15.83 12.65
CA LEU A 141 0.15 15.99 11.21
C LEU A 141 0.00 17.44 10.75
N SER A 142 -0.84 18.24 11.41
CA SER A 142 -0.99 19.67 11.09
C SER A 142 0.21 20.52 11.52
N TYR A 143 1.07 20.01 12.41
CA TYR A 143 2.30 20.67 12.84
C TYR A 143 3.53 20.18 12.06
N THR A 144 3.58 18.89 11.68
CA THR A 144 4.76 18.25 11.09
C THR A 144 4.85 18.44 9.58
N ARG A 145 5.55 19.49 9.13
CA ARG A 145 5.65 19.83 7.70
C ARG A 145 6.78 19.14 6.92
N ASN A 146 7.76 18.55 7.59
CA ASN A 146 8.96 17.98 6.95
C ASN A 146 8.94 16.45 6.88
N VAL A 147 7.78 15.84 7.09
CA VAL A 147 7.63 14.38 6.99
C VAL A 147 7.81 13.95 5.54
N THR A 148 8.82 13.10 5.30
CA THR A 148 9.14 12.54 3.99
C THR A 148 8.81 11.06 3.88
N HIS A 149 8.70 10.35 5.01
CA HIS A 149 8.36 8.92 5.07
C HIS A 149 7.22 8.67 6.07
N LEU A 150 6.16 8.02 5.60
CA LEU A 150 5.04 7.54 6.42
C LEU A 150 4.97 6.01 6.36
N LEU A 151 4.98 5.36 7.53
CA LEU A 151 4.54 3.97 7.70
C LEU A 151 3.10 4.01 8.21
N VAL A 152 2.18 3.33 7.53
CA VAL A 152 0.75 3.38 7.84
C VAL A 152 0.14 1.98 7.89
N GLY A 153 -0.51 1.67 9.00
CA GLY A 153 -1.31 0.47 9.21
C GLY A 153 -2.81 0.75 9.03
N ASN A 154 -3.67 0.05 9.78
CA ASN A 154 -5.09 -0.06 9.41
C ASN A 154 -5.88 1.18 9.81
N LEU A 155 -6.32 1.98 8.82
CA LEU A 155 -7.12 3.18 9.05
C LEU A 155 -8.63 2.94 9.16
N GLU A 156 -9.15 1.71 9.04
CA GLU A 156 -10.58 1.38 8.96
C GLU A 156 -11.45 2.20 9.92
N TRP A 157 -11.10 2.16 11.20
CA TRP A 157 -11.84 2.74 12.32
C TRP A 157 -11.40 4.16 12.69
N THR A 158 -10.90 4.94 11.72
CA THR A 158 -10.44 6.32 11.91
C THR A 158 -11.10 7.31 10.93
N PRO A 159 -12.39 7.64 11.12
CA PRO A 159 -13.14 8.50 10.20
C PRO A 159 -12.62 9.96 10.13
N LEU A 160 -12.21 10.57 11.25
CA LEU A 160 -11.65 11.93 11.30
C LEU A 160 -10.29 12.00 10.62
N LEU A 161 -9.42 11.01 10.84
CA LEU A 161 -8.11 10.94 10.20
C LEU A 161 -8.28 10.73 8.69
N LYS A 162 -9.14 9.80 8.27
CA LYS A 162 -9.47 9.59 6.85
C LYS A 162 -10.00 10.85 6.18
N GLU A 163 -10.93 11.57 6.81
CA GLU A 163 -11.43 12.85 6.28
C GLU A 163 -10.29 13.87 6.12
N TYR A 164 -9.47 14.04 7.16
CA TYR A 164 -8.37 14.99 7.15
C TYR A 164 -7.33 14.69 6.07
N LEU A 165 -6.97 13.41 5.89
CA LEU A 165 -6.04 12.95 4.86
C LEU A 165 -6.63 13.16 3.45
N LYS A 166 -7.89 12.77 3.22
CA LYS A 166 -8.58 13.01 1.94
C LYS A 166 -8.62 14.51 1.61
N LYS A 167 -9.04 15.36 2.53
CA LYS A 167 -9.06 16.82 2.34
C LYS A 167 -7.66 17.39 2.12
N SER A 168 -6.64 16.89 2.81
CA SER A 168 -5.24 17.32 2.61
C SER A 168 -4.74 16.97 1.22
N ASN A 169 -4.99 15.74 0.77
CA ASN A 169 -4.63 15.24 -0.55
C ASN A 169 -5.28 16.04 -1.69
N TYR A 170 -6.50 16.55 -1.45
CA TYR A 170 -7.26 17.37 -2.40
C TYR A 170 -7.06 18.89 -2.21
N ALA A 171 -6.10 19.29 -1.38
CA ALA A 171 -5.78 20.67 -1.09
C ALA A 171 -6.95 21.51 -0.50
N LEU A 172 -7.92 20.85 0.14
CA LEU A 172 -9.08 21.46 0.82
C LEU A 172 -8.75 21.93 2.24
N ILE A 173 -7.70 21.36 2.85
CA ILE A 173 -7.12 21.88 4.10
C ILE A 173 -6.23 23.10 3.76
N PRO A 174 -6.31 24.21 4.54
CA PRO A 174 -5.43 25.36 4.37
C PRO A 174 -3.96 24.95 4.39
N ALA A 175 -3.14 25.61 3.57
CA ALA A 175 -1.74 25.21 3.36
C ALA A 175 -0.91 25.14 4.66
N ASP A 176 -1.25 25.95 5.67
CA ASP A 176 -0.55 25.97 6.95
C ASP A 176 -0.86 24.81 7.88
N TYR A 177 -1.93 24.08 7.60
CA TYR A 177 -2.40 22.94 8.38
C TYR A 177 -2.43 21.65 7.58
N ARG A 178 -2.03 21.69 6.31
CA ARG A 178 -2.14 20.54 5.41
C ARG A 178 -1.13 19.47 5.78
N ALA A 179 -1.58 18.23 5.85
CA ALA A 179 -0.68 17.09 6.04
C ALA A 179 0.28 16.97 4.85
N PHE A 180 1.50 16.51 5.14
CA PHE A 180 2.38 15.88 4.15
C PHE A 180 2.78 16.75 2.94
N PRO A 181 3.18 18.02 3.10
CA PRO A 181 3.63 18.82 1.96
C PRO A 181 4.95 18.31 1.34
N GLN A 182 5.74 17.52 2.06
CA GLN A 182 7.02 16.94 1.62
C GLN A 182 7.03 15.40 1.60
N LEU A 183 5.87 14.75 1.74
CA LEU A 183 5.84 13.28 1.81
C LEU A 183 6.27 12.67 0.48
N GLU A 184 7.31 11.85 0.52
CA GLU A 184 7.89 11.19 -0.66
C GLU A 184 7.54 9.71 -0.70
N THR A 185 7.52 9.04 0.45
CA THR A 185 7.34 7.59 0.56
C THR A 185 6.21 7.26 1.53
N VAL A 186 5.30 6.40 1.08
CA VAL A 186 4.31 5.72 1.92
C VAL A 186 4.60 4.22 1.89
N GLU A 187 4.76 3.65 3.07
CA GLU A 187 4.85 2.21 3.29
C GLU A 187 3.59 1.76 4.04
N VAL A 188 2.79 0.91 3.40
CA VAL A 188 1.64 0.29 4.03
C VAL A 188 2.12 -1.00 4.69
N VAL A 189 1.96 -1.10 6.00
CA VAL A 189 2.54 -2.18 6.79
C VAL A 189 1.70 -2.44 8.04
N ASP A 190 1.59 -3.72 8.41
CA ASP A 190 1.03 -4.10 9.71
C ASP A 190 2.06 -3.84 10.81
N LEU A 191 1.80 -2.83 11.64
CA LEU A 191 2.59 -2.54 12.84
C LEU A 191 1.87 -3.04 14.09
N SER A 192 0.69 -3.63 13.91
CA SER A 192 -0.02 -4.33 14.95
C SER A 192 0.66 -5.68 15.18
N TRP A 193 0.78 -6.03 16.45
CA TRP A 193 1.35 -7.29 16.93
C TRP A 193 0.23 -8.27 17.26
N LYS A 194 -0.97 -8.00 16.73
CA LYS A 194 -2.20 -8.73 17.03
C LYS A 194 -2.50 -9.78 15.97
N ASP A 195 -2.13 -9.51 14.73
CA ASP A 195 -2.35 -10.41 13.62
C ASP A 195 -1.16 -11.37 13.46
N ASP A 196 -1.49 -12.61 13.10
CA ASP A 196 -0.56 -13.70 12.84
C ASP A 196 0.42 -13.31 11.72
N GLU A 197 1.70 -13.25 12.04
CA GLU A 197 2.78 -12.81 11.14
C GLU A 197 2.98 -13.69 9.91
N ARG A 198 2.39 -14.89 9.91
CA ARG A 198 2.50 -15.84 8.79
C ARG A 198 1.56 -15.49 7.64
N HIS A 199 0.55 -14.64 7.88
CA HIS A 199 -0.45 -14.26 6.89
C HIS A 199 -0.15 -12.90 6.27
N TYR A 200 -0.63 -12.70 5.05
CA TYR A 200 -0.61 -11.38 4.43
C TYR A 200 -1.39 -10.36 5.25
N TYR A 201 -0.86 -9.14 5.32
CA TYR A 201 -1.60 -8.03 5.88
C TYR A 201 -2.73 -7.63 4.93
N THR A 202 -3.96 -7.94 5.31
CA THR A 202 -5.15 -7.73 4.47
C THR A 202 -5.65 -6.30 4.59
N LEU A 203 -5.73 -5.58 3.48
CA LEU A 203 -6.26 -4.22 3.46
C LEU A 203 -6.75 -3.80 2.07
N GLU A 204 -7.62 -2.79 2.01
CA GLU A 204 -8.09 -2.10 0.79
C GLU A 204 -6.99 -1.24 0.15
N ILE A 205 -6.00 -1.85 -0.51
CA ILE A 205 -4.81 -1.18 -1.09
C ILE A 205 -5.19 0.06 -1.91
N LEU A 206 -6.24 -0.02 -2.73
CA LEU A 206 -6.69 1.08 -3.57
C LEU A 206 -7.33 2.22 -2.77
N ASP A 207 -7.97 1.95 -1.63
CA ASP A 207 -8.50 3.00 -0.75
C ASP A 207 -7.37 3.86 -0.16
N TYR A 208 -6.21 3.25 0.12
CA TYR A 208 -5.07 3.97 0.67
C TYR A 208 -4.53 5.04 -0.28
N LEU A 209 -4.51 4.76 -1.58
CA LEU A 209 -4.10 5.75 -2.59
C LEU A 209 -4.90 7.06 -2.46
N HIS A 210 -6.19 7.01 -2.09
CA HIS A 210 -7.02 8.23 -1.94
C HIS A 210 -6.51 9.20 -0.86
N TYR A 211 -5.65 8.76 0.05
CA TYR A 211 -5.09 9.59 1.12
C TYR A 211 -3.83 10.38 0.70
N PHE A 212 -3.13 9.98 -0.36
CA PHE A 212 -1.82 10.57 -0.68
C PHE A 212 -1.49 10.70 -2.18
N HIS A 213 -2.25 10.09 -3.08
CA HIS A 213 -1.85 10.01 -4.50
C HIS A 213 -1.70 11.36 -5.21
N ARG A 214 -2.31 12.44 -4.72
CA ARG A 214 -2.26 13.81 -5.29
C ARG A 214 -1.29 14.74 -4.56
N LEU A 215 -0.61 14.27 -3.53
CA LEU A 215 0.38 15.06 -2.81
C LEU A 215 1.54 15.45 -3.76
N PRO A 216 2.09 16.67 -3.61
CA PRO A 216 3.02 17.24 -4.58
C PRO A 216 4.34 16.47 -4.68
N SER A 217 4.85 15.96 -3.57
CA SER A 217 6.13 15.25 -3.49
C SER A 217 6.00 13.72 -3.46
N PHE A 218 4.78 13.19 -3.45
CA PHE A 218 4.56 11.75 -3.29
C PHE A 218 5.15 10.99 -4.49
N ARG A 219 6.05 10.05 -4.20
CA ARG A 219 6.91 9.40 -5.19
C ARG A 219 6.90 7.89 -5.14
N ASN A 220 6.93 7.32 -3.93
CA ASN A 220 7.13 5.90 -3.70
C ASN A 220 5.99 5.31 -2.88
N LEU A 221 5.43 4.21 -3.37
CA LEU A 221 4.51 3.37 -2.62
C LEU A 221 5.18 2.01 -2.36
N ILE A 222 5.15 1.56 -1.10
CA ILE A 222 5.65 0.27 -0.66
C ILE A 222 4.50 -0.51 -0.02
N LEU A 223 4.30 -1.76 -0.47
CA LEU A 223 3.19 -2.65 -0.10
C LEU A 223 3.71 -4.05 0.28
N ASP A 224 4.91 -4.12 0.87
CA ASP A 224 5.56 -5.42 1.10
C ASP A 224 4.79 -6.25 2.15
N GLY A 225 4.57 -7.54 1.90
CA GLY A 225 3.85 -8.43 2.81
C GLY A 225 2.33 -8.19 2.88
N THR A 226 1.77 -7.41 1.95
CA THR A 226 0.34 -7.08 1.92
C THR A 226 -0.45 -8.05 1.04
N GLY A 227 -1.74 -8.19 1.31
CA GLY A 227 -2.63 -9.03 0.55
C GLY A 227 -4.04 -8.46 0.42
N GLU A 228 -4.78 -9.01 -0.53
CA GLU A 228 -6.19 -8.69 -0.77
C GLU A 228 -7.06 -9.88 -0.40
N TYR A 229 -8.11 -9.66 0.38
CA TYR A 229 -9.06 -10.70 0.74
C TYR A 229 -10.46 -10.12 0.91
N GLN A 230 -11.43 -10.64 0.15
CA GLN A 230 -12.86 -10.32 0.26
C GLN A 230 -13.20 -8.81 0.30
N MET A 231 -12.72 -8.08 -0.71
CA MET A 231 -12.78 -6.61 -0.73
C MET A 231 -14.15 -6.02 -1.04
N GLU A 232 -14.44 -4.87 -0.43
CA GLU A 232 -15.63 -4.06 -0.69
C GLU A 232 -15.40 -2.98 -1.78
N LYS A 233 -14.14 -2.56 -2.06
CA LYS A 233 -13.84 -1.39 -2.92
C LYS A 233 -12.70 -1.60 -3.93
N LEU A 234 -13.01 -2.16 -5.10
CA LEU A 234 -12.00 -2.48 -6.13
C LEU A 234 -11.74 -1.40 -7.19
N LEU A 235 -12.07 -0.12 -7.04
CA LEU A 235 -11.87 0.83 -8.17
C LEU A 235 -10.92 1.97 -7.82
N PHE A 236 -10.00 2.24 -8.74
CA PHE A 236 -9.18 3.44 -8.71
C PHE A 236 -9.04 4.05 -10.11
N PRO A 237 -9.34 5.35 -10.30
CA PRO A 237 -9.24 5.99 -11.60
C PRO A 237 -7.80 6.11 -12.14
N ALA A 238 -7.58 5.63 -13.36
CA ALA A 238 -6.28 5.63 -14.03
C ALA A 238 -5.75 7.04 -14.35
N GLY A 239 -4.44 7.26 -14.18
CA GLY A 239 -3.75 8.48 -14.59
C GLY A 239 -4.08 9.71 -13.74
N THR A 240 -4.62 9.53 -12.54
CA THR A 240 -5.13 10.63 -11.70
C THR A 240 -4.16 11.10 -10.63
N SER A 241 -3.10 10.33 -10.38
CA SER A 241 -2.10 10.64 -9.35
C SER A 241 -1.16 11.78 -9.74
N SER A 242 -0.45 12.27 -8.74
CA SER A 242 0.60 13.28 -8.84
C SER A 242 1.63 12.90 -9.90
N PRO A 243 2.12 13.84 -10.72
CA PRO A 243 3.21 13.58 -11.66
C PRO A 243 4.49 13.07 -10.98
N SER A 244 4.66 13.35 -9.68
CA SER A 244 5.79 12.89 -8.87
C SER A 244 5.72 11.41 -8.50
N PHE A 245 4.55 10.75 -8.60
CA PHE A 245 4.39 9.35 -8.26
C PHE A 245 5.06 8.49 -9.35
N LYS A 246 6.23 7.92 -9.03
CA LYS A 246 7.13 7.28 -10.00
C LYS A 246 7.43 5.82 -9.72
N ARG A 247 7.26 5.36 -8.48
CA ARG A 247 7.73 4.04 -8.06
C ARG A 247 6.68 3.29 -7.24
N ILE A 248 6.45 2.04 -7.62
CA ILE A 248 5.62 1.09 -6.88
C ILE A 248 6.49 -0.12 -6.53
N GLN A 249 6.48 -0.50 -5.27
CA GLN A 249 7.10 -1.71 -4.75
C GLN A 249 6.04 -2.51 -3.98
N ALA A 250 5.86 -3.76 -4.35
CA ALA A 250 4.93 -4.69 -3.75
C ALA A 250 5.60 -6.07 -3.70
N ARG A 251 6.46 -6.28 -2.69
CA ARG A 251 7.18 -7.55 -2.52
C ARG A 251 6.41 -8.50 -1.63
N CYS A 252 6.48 -9.79 -1.96
CA CYS A 252 5.81 -10.84 -1.21
C CYS A 252 4.34 -10.49 -0.95
N THR A 253 3.57 -10.32 -2.03
CA THR A 253 2.19 -9.87 -1.97
C THR A 253 1.20 -10.91 -2.48
N ASP A 254 -0.06 -10.75 -2.10
CA ASP A 254 -1.19 -11.50 -2.64
C ASP A 254 -2.23 -10.54 -3.21
N MET A 255 -2.20 -10.31 -4.53
CA MET A 255 -3.11 -9.36 -5.18
C MET A 255 -3.61 -9.87 -6.52
N SER A 256 -4.85 -9.54 -6.84
CA SER A 256 -5.46 -9.93 -8.11
C SER A 256 -4.82 -9.21 -9.31
N GLY A 257 -4.91 -9.81 -10.50
CA GLY A 257 -4.48 -9.15 -11.74
C GLY A 257 -5.23 -7.83 -12.01
N GLY A 258 -6.49 -7.73 -11.58
CA GLY A 258 -7.30 -6.52 -11.68
C GLY A 258 -6.72 -5.38 -10.86
N VAL A 259 -6.47 -5.62 -9.56
CA VAL A 259 -5.92 -4.57 -8.68
C VAL A 259 -4.52 -4.18 -9.09
N LEU A 260 -3.65 -5.15 -9.39
CA LEU A 260 -2.32 -4.85 -9.92
C LEU A 260 -2.42 -3.97 -11.19
N GLY A 261 -3.35 -4.27 -12.10
CA GLY A 261 -3.61 -3.47 -13.29
C GLY A 261 -4.09 -2.04 -12.98
N MET A 262 -4.89 -1.84 -11.95
CA MET A 262 -5.29 -0.49 -11.50
C MET A 262 -4.14 0.26 -10.84
N LEU A 263 -3.40 -0.42 -9.98
CA LEU A 263 -2.23 0.13 -9.28
C LEU A 263 -1.16 0.62 -10.26
N LEU A 264 -0.82 -0.17 -11.28
CA LEU A 264 0.13 0.21 -12.34
C LEU A 264 -0.35 1.39 -13.21
N ARG A 265 -1.67 1.62 -13.28
CA ARG A 265 -2.28 2.71 -14.06
C ARG A 265 -2.59 3.95 -13.22
N ALA A 266 -2.52 3.88 -11.89
CA ALA A 266 -2.78 5.03 -11.02
C ALA A 266 -1.84 6.23 -11.28
N PRO A 267 -0.51 6.04 -11.51
CA PRO A 267 0.41 7.12 -11.85
C PRO A 267 0.26 7.62 -13.29
N LYS A 268 0.58 8.90 -13.52
CA LYS A 268 0.62 9.51 -14.87
C LYS A 268 1.83 9.11 -15.71
N GLY A 269 2.87 8.58 -15.08
CA GLY A 269 4.12 8.24 -15.75
C GLY A 269 5.01 7.49 -14.78
N LEU A 270 4.72 6.21 -14.59
CA LEU A 270 5.44 5.27 -13.73
C LEU A 270 6.83 5.00 -14.32
N GLU A 271 7.87 5.05 -13.51
CA GLU A 271 9.26 4.80 -13.92
C GLU A 271 9.78 3.46 -13.42
N GLU A 272 9.33 3.00 -12.24
CA GLU A 272 9.77 1.73 -11.66
C GLU A 272 8.59 0.96 -11.04
N ALA A 273 8.48 -0.32 -11.40
CA ALA A 273 7.53 -1.25 -10.80
C ALA A 273 8.28 -2.51 -10.36
N VAL A 274 8.17 -2.86 -9.08
CA VAL A 274 8.71 -4.08 -8.50
C VAL A 274 7.57 -4.82 -7.83
N VAL A 275 7.25 -6.00 -8.31
CA VAL A 275 6.14 -6.82 -7.80
C VAL A 275 6.62 -8.25 -7.67
N SER A 276 6.46 -8.83 -6.48
CA SER A 276 6.63 -10.26 -6.25
C SER A 276 5.43 -10.85 -5.51
N MET A 277 5.00 -12.04 -5.93
CA MET A 277 3.84 -12.74 -5.37
C MET A 277 4.26 -14.00 -4.62
N GLY A 278 3.72 -14.20 -3.41
CA GLY A 278 4.08 -15.34 -2.54
C GLY A 278 4.84 -14.93 -1.28
N GLY A 279 5.29 -15.93 -0.50
CA GLY A 279 6.13 -15.73 0.69
C GLY A 279 5.38 -15.60 2.02
N LEU A 280 4.05 -15.47 2.00
CA LEU A 280 3.16 -15.58 3.17
C LEU A 280 1.95 -16.47 2.85
N TRP A 281 1.19 -16.86 3.88
CA TRP A 281 -0.03 -17.65 3.74
C TRP A 281 -1.25 -16.77 3.44
N SER A 282 -2.06 -17.21 2.47
CA SER A 282 -3.40 -16.68 2.25
C SER A 282 -4.37 -17.23 3.31
N MET A 283 -5.39 -16.45 3.68
CA MET A 283 -6.33 -16.84 4.74
C MET A 283 -7.20 -18.06 4.38
N ASP A 284 -7.47 -18.26 3.08
CA ASP A 284 -8.30 -19.36 2.56
C ASP A 284 -7.49 -20.47 1.87
N GLY A 285 -6.16 -20.33 1.81
CA GLY A 285 -5.28 -21.22 1.06
C GLY A 285 -5.37 -21.04 -0.45
N GLY A 286 -6.00 -19.97 -0.93
CA GLY A 286 -6.06 -19.60 -2.34
C GLY A 286 -4.75 -18.99 -2.86
N SER A 287 -4.66 -18.86 -4.18
CA SER A 287 -3.59 -18.16 -4.89
C SER A 287 -4.18 -17.07 -5.78
N PRO A 288 -3.49 -15.93 -5.97
CA PRO A 288 -4.01 -14.86 -6.81
C PRO A 288 -4.08 -15.31 -8.27
N ILE A 289 -5.15 -14.96 -8.97
CA ILE A 289 -5.24 -15.20 -10.42
C ILE A 289 -4.77 -13.95 -11.16
N VAL A 290 -3.71 -14.08 -11.98
CA VAL A 290 -3.17 -12.97 -12.76
C VAL A 290 -3.42 -13.13 -14.25
N GLN A 291 -4.28 -12.27 -14.80
CA GLN A 291 -4.51 -12.17 -16.24
C GLN A 291 -3.36 -11.38 -16.90
N LEU A 292 -2.37 -12.10 -17.44
CA LEU A 292 -1.17 -11.52 -18.06
C LEU A 292 -1.50 -10.48 -19.14
N LYS A 293 -2.50 -10.74 -19.99
CA LYS A 293 -2.97 -9.80 -21.00
C LYS A 293 -3.40 -8.46 -20.38
N THR A 294 -4.13 -8.50 -19.27
CA THR A 294 -4.61 -7.32 -18.55
C THR A 294 -3.45 -6.52 -17.95
N ILE A 295 -2.46 -7.20 -17.36
CA ILE A 295 -1.24 -6.56 -16.88
C ILE A 295 -0.45 -5.92 -18.03
N GLY A 296 -0.32 -6.63 -19.15
CA GLY A 296 0.34 -6.15 -20.36
C GLY A 296 -0.27 -4.86 -20.92
N LYS A 297 -1.60 -4.79 -21.00
CA LYS A 297 -2.32 -3.56 -21.36
C LYS A 297 -2.05 -2.43 -20.36
N SER A 298 -2.00 -2.74 -19.07
CA SER A 298 -1.78 -1.77 -18.00
C SER A 298 -0.37 -1.17 -18.10
N LEU A 299 0.65 -2.01 -18.27
CA LEU A 299 2.03 -1.58 -18.49
C LEU A 299 2.19 -0.76 -19.77
N LEU A 300 1.42 -1.07 -20.82
CA LEU A 300 1.49 -0.34 -22.09
C LEU A 300 1.12 1.14 -21.94
N THR A 301 0.28 1.48 -20.94
CA THR A 301 -0.04 2.88 -20.61
C THR A 301 1.18 3.67 -20.10
N GLN A 302 2.20 2.97 -19.60
CA GLN A 302 3.43 3.54 -19.03
C GLN A 302 4.66 3.36 -19.93
N LYS A 303 4.49 2.89 -21.18
CA LYS A 303 5.59 2.47 -22.06
C LYS A 303 6.66 3.54 -22.34
N GLU A 304 6.28 4.82 -22.27
CA GLU A 304 7.16 5.95 -22.54
C GLU A 304 8.02 6.33 -21.32
N THR A 305 7.62 5.90 -20.11
CA THR A 305 8.27 6.30 -18.86
C THR A 305 8.86 5.14 -18.07
N LEU A 306 8.36 3.91 -18.25
CA LEU A 306 8.77 2.76 -17.47
C LEU A 306 10.21 2.36 -17.81
N ARG A 307 11.11 2.44 -16.81
CA ARG A 307 12.55 2.21 -16.94
C ARG A 307 12.99 0.89 -16.32
N VAL A 308 12.38 0.53 -15.19
CA VAL A 308 12.65 -0.70 -14.43
C VAL A 308 11.33 -1.44 -14.24
N LEU A 309 11.29 -2.69 -14.69
CA LEU A 309 10.19 -3.60 -14.42
C LEU A 309 10.77 -4.88 -13.83
N ASP A 310 10.38 -5.17 -12.60
CA ASP A 310 10.64 -6.42 -11.91
C ASP A 310 9.29 -7.05 -11.56
N LEU A 311 8.95 -8.13 -12.25
CA LEU A 311 7.61 -8.71 -12.25
C LEU A 311 7.71 -10.22 -12.02
N ASP A 312 7.65 -10.60 -10.76
CA ASP A 312 7.63 -11.97 -10.27
C ASP A 312 6.21 -12.38 -9.86
N LEU A 313 5.49 -13.02 -10.79
CA LEU A 313 4.08 -13.39 -10.67
C LEU A 313 3.87 -14.89 -10.49
N GLU A 314 4.94 -15.68 -10.33
CA GLU A 314 4.95 -17.15 -10.50
C GLU A 314 3.71 -17.83 -9.91
N ASN A 315 3.40 -17.58 -8.63
CA ASN A 315 2.26 -18.15 -7.92
C ASN A 315 0.88 -17.84 -8.54
N GLY A 316 0.76 -16.78 -9.35
CA GLY A 316 -0.48 -16.38 -9.99
C GLY A 316 -0.54 -16.59 -11.50
N ILE A 317 0.50 -17.15 -12.13
CA ILE A 317 0.47 -17.51 -13.55
C ILE A 317 -0.20 -18.88 -13.70
N HIS A 318 -1.47 -18.88 -14.10
CA HIS A 318 -2.24 -20.11 -14.36
C HIS A 318 -2.54 -20.32 -15.84
N ALA A 319 -2.50 -21.58 -16.27
CA ALA A 319 -2.89 -22.01 -17.60
C ALA A 319 -4.44 -22.16 -17.72
N ARG A 320 -5.25 -21.12 -17.52
CA ARG A 320 -6.70 -21.21 -17.82
C ARG A 320 -6.97 -21.26 -19.34
N GLU A 321 -8.13 -21.74 -19.80
CA GLU A 321 -8.29 -22.50 -21.05
C GLU A 321 -8.63 -21.73 -22.33
N SER A 322 -8.81 -20.41 -22.30
CA SER A 322 -8.98 -19.65 -23.55
C SER A 322 -8.51 -18.19 -23.46
N GLU A 323 -8.24 -17.56 -24.61
CA GLU A 323 -8.08 -16.09 -24.72
C GLU A 323 -9.34 -15.34 -24.23
N GLU A 324 -10.52 -15.99 -24.27
CA GLU A 324 -11.78 -15.48 -23.73
C GLU A 324 -11.78 -15.53 -22.20
N GLU A 325 -11.40 -16.66 -21.59
CA GLU A 325 -11.28 -16.84 -20.13
C GLU A 325 -10.10 -16.06 -19.52
N ALA A 326 -9.00 -15.87 -20.25
CA ALA A 326 -7.87 -15.04 -19.81
C ALA A 326 -8.24 -13.55 -19.71
N GLY A 327 -9.41 -13.14 -20.23
CA GLY A 327 -10.02 -11.83 -20.05
C GLY A 327 -11.20 -11.82 -19.07
N MET A 328 -11.60 -12.97 -18.54
CA MET A 328 -12.65 -13.08 -17.53
C MET A 328 -12.01 -12.88 -16.15
N GLU A 329 -12.38 -11.80 -15.47
CA GLU A 329 -12.24 -11.74 -14.01
C GLU A 329 -13.16 -12.82 -13.40
N ASP A 330 -13.04 -13.10 -12.10
CA ASP A 330 -13.72 -14.22 -11.41
C ASP A 330 -15.26 -14.04 -11.37
N TYR A 331 -15.92 -14.16 -12.53
CA TYR A 331 -17.35 -14.01 -12.71
C TYR A 331 -18.04 -15.32 -12.32
N SER A 332 -18.82 -15.31 -11.24
CA SER A 332 -19.94 -16.24 -11.13
C SER A 332 -21.21 -15.54 -11.58
N LEU A 333 -21.90 -16.12 -12.56
CA LEU A 333 -23.28 -15.79 -12.86
C LEU A 333 -24.18 -16.36 -11.75
N ASP A 334 -25.19 -15.63 -11.31
CA ASP A 334 -26.23 -16.20 -10.46
C ASP A 334 -27.13 -17.19 -11.25
N GLU A 335 -28.09 -17.79 -10.55
CA GLU A 335 -29.05 -18.74 -11.14
C GLU A 335 -29.92 -18.13 -12.26
N GLU A 336 -29.92 -16.80 -12.39
CA GLU A 336 -30.70 -16.03 -13.36
C GLU A 336 -29.85 -15.53 -14.54
N GLY A 337 -28.53 -15.74 -14.49
CA GLY A 337 -27.57 -15.35 -15.53
C GLY A 337 -27.08 -13.91 -15.41
N GLU A 338 -27.30 -13.27 -14.26
CA GLU A 338 -26.77 -11.94 -13.93
C GLU A 338 -25.41 -12.06 -13.24
N GLU A 339 -24.50 -11.11 -13.47
CA GLU A 339 -23.13 -11.12 -12.96
C GLU A 339 -23.12 -10.87 -11.43
N VAL A 340 -22.66 -11.83 -10.60
CA VAL A 340 -22.80 -11.73 -9.12
C VAL A 340 -21.51 -11.87 -8.30
N ILE A 341 -20.34 -12.15 -8.87
CA ILE A 341 -19.08 -12.02 -8.10
C ILE A 341 -18.06 -11.20 -8.90
N GLY A 342 -17.58 -10.12 -8.26
CA GLY A 342 -16.74 -9.07 -8.85
C GLY A 342 -17.35 -7.68 -8.63
N VAL A 343 -16.55 -6.73 -8.14
CA VAL A 343 -16.98 -5.34 -8.03
C VAL A 343 -17.20 -4.78 -9.45
N THR A 344 -18.44 -4.43 -9.77
CA THR A 344 -18.76 -3.71 -11.00
C THR A 344 -18.72 -2.20 -10.76
N GLU A 345 -18.55 -1.41 -11.80
CA GLU A 345 -18.67 0.07 -11.70
C GLU A 345 -20.03 0.51 -11.10
N ALA A 346 -21.06 -0.33 -11.20
CA ALA A 346 -22.40 -0.07 -10.67
C ALA A 346 -22.53 -0.39 -9.17
N THR A 347 -21.68 -1.25 -8.62
CA THR A 347 -21.72 -1.66 -7.21
C THR A 347 -20.80 -0.82 -6.31
N VAL A 348 -19.92 0.02 -6.88
CA VAL A 348 -19.04 0.90 -6.10
C VAL A 348 -19.76 2.16 -5.67
N GLU A 349 -19.79 2.41 -4.36
CA GLU A 349 -20.15 3.71 -3.81
C GLU A 349 -19.06 4.73 -4.16
N LYS A 350 -19.40 5.67 -5.04
CA LYS A 350 -18.50 6.75 -5.47
C LYS A 350 -18.70 7.97 -4.56
N ASP A 351 -17.76 8.19 -3.64
CA ASP A 351 -17.72 9.42 -2.87
C ASP A 351 -17.35 10.64 -3.75
N GLU A 352 -17.47 11.84 -3.20
CA GLU A 352 -17.16 13.08 -3.93
C GLU A 352 -15.72 13.13 -4.46
N TYR A 353 -14.77 12.51 -3.76
CA TYR A 353 -13.35 12.48 -4.11
C TYR A 353 -13.12 11.54 -5.29
N PHE A 354 -13.76 10.37 -5.27
CA PHE A 354 -13.73 9.42 -6.37
C PHE A 354 -14.27 10.06 -7.65
N VAL A 355 -15.41 10.75 -7.59
CA VAL A 355 -16.01 11.43 -8.77
C VAL A 355 -15.06 12.49 -9.32
N LEU A 356 -14.39 13.27 -8.46
CA LEU A 356 -13.38 14.24 -8.86
C LEU A 356 -12.15 13.59 -9.50
N ALA A 357 -11.73 12.41 -9.02
CA ALA A 357 -10.64 11.67 -9.64
C ALA A 357 -11.06 11.07 -11.00
N GLU A 358 -12.21 10.45 -11.06
CA GLU A 358 -12.75 9.83 -12.28
C GLU A 358 -12.89 10.85 -13.43
N ALA A 359 -13.25 12.10 -13.13
CA ALA A 359 -13.33 13.16 -14.14
C ALA A 359 -11.97 13.46 -14.83
N ASP A 360 -10.85 13.21 -14.16
CA ASP A 360 -9.49 13.41 -14.67
C ASP A 360 -8.88 12.12 -15.27
N ALA A 361 -9.62 11.01 -15.27
CA ALA A 361 -9.09 9.69 -15.62
C ALA A 361 -8.73 9.59 -17.11
N THR A 362 -7.64 8.88 -17.41
CA THR A 362 -7.12 8.75 -18.79
C THR A 362 -7.57 7.46 -19.50
N GLY A 363 -8.46 6.67 -18.90
CA GLY A 363 -8.89 5.39 -19.42
C GLY A 363 -10.03 4.76 -18.61
N PRO A 364 -10.48 3.55 -18.97
CA PRO A 364 -11.55 2.86 -18.24
C PRO A 364 -11.10 2.50 -16.82
N LEU A 365 -12.03 2.52 -15.87
CA LEU A 365 -11.78 2.14 -14.47
C LEU A 365 -11.25 0.70 -14.39
N LEU A 366 -11.97 -0.22 -15.01
CA LEU A 366 -11.59 -1.63 -15.03
C LEU A 366 -10.50 -1.91 -16.09
N PRO A 367 -9.36 -2.53 -15.71
CA PRO A 367 -8.26 -2.80 -16.64
C PRO A 367 -8.62 -3.70 -17.82
N HIS A 368 -9.45 -4.72 -17.61
CA HIS A 368 -9.84 -5.67 -18.65
C HIS A 368 -10.63 -5.02 -19.79
N ARG A 369 -11.34 -3.90 -19.52
CA ARG A 369 -12.10 -3.11 -20.51
C ARG A 369 -11.21 -2.34 -21.49
N MET A 370 -9.90 -2.24 -21.25
CA MET A 370 -8.98 -1.61 -22.19
C MET A 370 -8.97 -2.38 -23.52
N PRO A 371 -8.95 -1.69 -24.67
CA PRO A 371 -8.98 -2.36 -25.97
C PRO A 371 -7.70 -3.14 -26.25
N ASP A 372 -7.83 -4.25 -26.97
CA ASP A 372 -6.70 -5.01 -27.48
C ASP A 372 -6.05 -4.23 -28.63
N THR A 373 -4.84 -3.71 -28.40
CA THR A 373 -4.08 -2.96 -29.43
C THR A 373 -3.02 -3.81 -30.12
N ARG A 374 -2.82 -5.05 -29.66
CA ARG A 374 -1.88 -6.04 -30.19
C ARG A 374 -2.35 -7.44 -29.85
N ARG A 375 -1.73 -8.46 -30.46
CA ARG A 375 -1.94 -9.86 -30.08
C ARG A 375 -1.20 -10.17 -28.77
N TYR A 376 -1.87 -10.84 -27.85
CA TYR A 376 -1.32 -11.23 -26.56
C TYR A 376 -1.19 -12.76 -26.43
N GLY A 377 -2.13 -13.54 -26.96
CA GLY A 377 -2.21 -14.97 -26.63
C GLY A 377 -2.32 -15.13 -25.11
N TYR A 378 -1.60 -16.11 -24.57
CA TYR A 378 -1.44 -16.32 -23.13
C TYR A 378 -0.27 -15.55 -22.50
N THR A 379 0.23 -14.50 -23.14
CA THR A 379 1.40 -13.74 -22.69
C THR A 379 1.03 -12.36 -22.16
N ILE A 380 1.99 -11.70 -21.51
CA ILE A 380 1.91 -10.29 -21.15
C ILE A 380 2.03 -9.34 -22.37
N GLY A 381 2.37 -9.86 -23.54
CA GLY A 381 2.59 -9.08 -24.74
C GLY A 381 4.05 -8.63 -24.92
N SER A 382 4.34 -8.06 -26.09
CA SER A 382 5.68 -7.57 -26.45
C SER A 382 6.02 -6.25 -25.75
N PHE A 383 7.25 -6.15 -25.24
CA PHE A 383 7.86 -4.94 -24.69
C PHE A 383 8.65 -4.13 -25.73
N ARG A 384 8.60 -4.50 -27.01
CA ARG A 384 9.47 -3.95 -28.06
C ARG A 384 9.39 -2.43 -28.18
N ASP A 385 8.23 -1.85 -27.91
CA ASP A 385 7.96 -0.41 -27.99
C ASP A 385 8.12 0.34 -26.66
N PHE A 386 8.64 -0.30 -25.61
CA PHE A 386 8.97 0.33 -24.33
C PHE A 386 10.35 0.99 -24.42
N ALA A 387 10.41 2.14 -25.08
CA ALA A 387 11.68 2.80 -25.41
C ALA A 387 12.49 3.26 -24.18
N ALA A 388 11.84 3.47 -23.03
CA ALA A 388 12.48 3.84 -21.78
C ALA A 388 12.98 2.63 -20.97
N LEU A 389 12.52 1.41 -21.27
CA LEU A 389 12.80 0.22 -20.46
C LEU A 389 14.27 -0.19 -20.64
N THR A 390 14.98 -0.20 -19.52
CA THR A 390 16.42 -0.54 -19.44
C THR A 390 16.65 -1.79 -18.62
N HIS A 391 15.80 -2.07 -17.64
CA HIS A 391 15.92 -3.22 -16.74
C HIS A 391 14.61 -4.00 -16.74
N LEU A 392 14.69 -5.30 -17.08
CA LEU A 392 13.56 -6.22 -17.07
C LEU A 392 13.92 -7.48 -16.30
N SER A 393 13.23 -7.74 -15.20
CA SER A 393 13.16 -9.04 -14.53
C SER A 393 11.74 -9.56 -14.64
N ILE A 394 11.54 -10.77 -15.14
CA ILE A 394 10.20 -11.31 -15.37
C ILE A 394 10.20 -12.84 -15.44
N ASN A 395 9.13 -13.50 -14.98
CA ASN A 395 8.99 -14.94 -15.18
C ASN A 395 8.92 -15.28 -16.67
N ILE A 396 9.63 -16.32 -17.08
CA ILE A 396 9.66 -16.74 -18.49
C ILE A 396 8.27 -17.11 -19.02
N GLN A 397 7.42 -17.66 -18.16
CA GLN A 397 6.05 -18.02 -18.51
C GLN A 397 5.16 -16.80 -18.77
N ALA A 398 5.43 -15.65 -18.13
CA ALA A 398 4.70 -14.41 -18.44
C ALA A 398 5.00 -13.91 -19.86
N LEU A 399 6.23 -14.10 -20.35
CA LEU A 399 6.63 -13.72 -21.71
C LEU A 399 6.24 -14.74 -22.77
N MET A 400 6.35 -16.03 -22.46
CA MET A 400 6.23 -17.11 -23.44
C MET A 400 4.88 -17.83 -23.40
N GLY A 401 4.09 -17.59 -22.37
CA GLY A 401 2.85 -18.31 -22.09
C GLY A 401 3.07 -19.46 -21.09
N PRO A 402 1.99 -19.96 -20.49
CA PRO A 402 2.04 -21.05 -19.54
C PRO A 402 2.25 -22.39 -20.23
N ASN A 403 2.69 -23.37 -19.45
CA ASN A 403 2.84 -24.76 -19.89
C ASN A 403 1.46 -25.47 -20.02
N ASP A 404 1.39 -26.53 -20.82
CA ASP A 404 0.20 -27.35 -21.07
C ASP A 404 0.03 -28.56 -20.12
N GLY A 405 0.92 -28.72 -19.14
CA GLY A 405 0.95 -29.88 -18.25
C GLY A 405 1.75 -29.66 -16.96
N TRP A 406 1.73 -30.68 -16.10
CA TRP A 406 2.24 -30.62 -14.71
C TRP A 406 3.63 -31.26 -14.53
N GLU A 407 4.15 -31.97 -15.54
CA GLU A 407 5.47 -32.61 -15.50
C GLU A 407 6.29 -32.30 -16.76
N PRO A 408 7.63 -32.13 -16.64
CA PRO A 408 8.49 -31.92 -17.78
C PRO A 408 8.73 -33.22 -18.59
N PRO A 409 9.01 -33.13 -19.91
CA PRO A 409 9.14 -31.91 -20.69
C PRO A 409 7.77 -31.30 -21.00
N TYR A 410 7.62 -30.04 -20.64
CA TYR A 410 6.43 -29.24 -20.89
C TYR A 410 6.34 -28.84 -22.36
N LYS A 411 5.12 -28.53 -22.81
CA LYS A 411 4.90 -27.74 -24.03
C LYS A 411 4.21 -26.45 -23.66
N LEU A 412 4.35 -25.45 -24.50
CA LEU A 412 3.54 -24.24 -24.39
C LEU A 412 2.10 -24.59 -24.76
N LYS A 413 1.14 -24.06 -23.99
CA LYS A 413 -0.28 -24.20 -24.30
C LYS A 413 -0.62 -23.64 -25.69
N GLU A 414 0.02 -22.53 -26.05
CA GLU A 414 -0.02 -21.92 -27.36
C GLU A 414 1.33 -21.25 -27.64
N ASP A 415 1.75 -21.24 -28.90
CA ASP A 415 2.95 -20.50 -29.28
C ASP A 415 2.73 -18.99 -29.08
N PRO A 416 3.71 -18.25 -28.51
CA PRO A 416 3.57 -16.83 -28.30
C PRO A 416 3.47 -16.09 -29.65
N PRO A 417 2.75 -14.96 -29.72
CA PRO A 417 2.54 -14.22 -30.96
C PRO A 417 3.79 -13.51 -31.48
N PHE A 418 4.94 -13.69 -30.82
CA PHE A 418 6.22 -13.06 -31.12
C PHE A 418 7.38 -13.98 -30.76
N ARG A 419 8.57 -13.66 -31.28
CA ARG A 419 9.81 -14.28 -30.84
C ARG A 419 10.35 -13.51 -29.63
N LEU A 420 10.87 -14.21 -28.62
CA LEU A 420 11.46 -13.58 -27.43
C LEU A 420 12.42 -12.43 -27.75
N VAL A 421 13.38 -12.65 -28.67
CA VAL A 421 14.35 -11.61 -29.07
C VAL A 421 13.72 -10.39 -29.75
N ASP A 422 12.57 -10.56 -30.40
CA ASP A 422 11.84 -9.48 -31.07
C ASP A 422 10.90 -8.75 -30.09
N ALA A 423 10.54 -9.39 -28.98
CA ALA A 423 9.67 -8.86 -27.95
C ALA A 423 10.37 -7.90 -26.99
N LEU A 424 11.70 -7.98 -26.89
CA LEU A 424 12.49 -7.14 -26.00
C LEU A 424 12.85 -5.80 -26.68
N PRO A 425 12.87 -4.69 -25.91
CA PRO A 425 13.20 -3.38 -26.44
C PRO A 425 14.71 -3.25 -26.69
N PRO A 426 15.14 -2.53 -27.74
CA PRO A 426 16.56 -2.33 -28.04
C PRO A 426 17.29 -1.46 -27.00
N SER A 427 16.55 -0.76 -26.14
CA SER A 427 17.07 0.03 -25.01
C SER A 427 17.52 -0.82 -23.82
N LEU A 428 17.18 -2.11 -23.79
CA LEU A 428 17.41 -2.98 -22.64
C LEU A 428 18.90 -3.18 -22.35
N GLU A 429 19.27 -3.00 -21.09
CA GLU A 429 20.63 -3.11 -20.54
C GLU A 429 20.79 -4.35 -19.66
N TYR A 430 19.71 -4.73 -18.96
CA TYR A 430 19.64 -5.86 -18.05
C TYR A 430 18.38 -6.71 -18.30
N LEU A 431 18.56 -8.04 -18.35
CA LEU A 431 17.48 -9.02 -18.42
C LEU A 431 17.65 -10.11 -17.35
N CYS A 432 16.61 -10.39 -16.58
CA CYS A 432 16.51 -11.58 -15.72
C CYS A 432 15.27 -12.39 -16.08
N LEU A 433 15.44 -13.69 -16.33
CA LEU A 433 14.35 -14.61 -16.63
C LEU A 433 14.09 -15.52 -15.42
N TYR A 434 13.06 -15.21 -14.63
CA TYR A 434 12.69 -16.06 -13.50
C TYR A 434 12.07 -17.38 -13.97
N GLY A 435 12.38 -18.46 -13.24
CA GLY A 435 11.78 -19.78 -13.45
C GLY A 435 12.22 -20.52 -14.72
N TYR A 436 13.12 -19.96 -15.54
CA TYR A 436 13.63 -20.68 -16.71
C TYR A 436 14.58 -21.82 -16.30
N ARG A 437 14.28 -23.02 -16.80
CA ARG A 437 15.08 -24.22 -16.61
C ARG A 437 15.30 -24.91 -17.96
N LYS A 438 16.56 -25.00 -18.35
CA LYS A 438 16.99 -25.57 -19.61
C LYS A 438 16.61 -27.05 -19.71
N GLY A 439 15.95 -27.44 -20.80
CA GLY A 439 15.54 -28.81 -21.07
C GLY A 439 14.15 -29.17 -20.53
N GLU A 440 13.51 -28.29 -19.76
CA GLU A 440 12.14 -28.50 -19.29
C GLU A 440 11.09 -28.15 -20.35
N ASN A 441 11.35 -27.20 -21.26
CA ASN A 441 10.44 -26.86 -22.36
C ASN A 441 11.24 -26.55 -23.64
N PHE A 442 11.19 -27.45 -24.62
CA PHE A 442 11.98 -27.33 -25.86
C PHE A 442 11.62 -26.10 -26.71
N ALA A 443 10.37 -25.64 -26.68
CA ALA A 443 9.95 -24.45 -27.41
C ALA A 443 10.58 -23.21 -26.78
N VAL A 444 10.51 -23.08 -25.45
CA VAL A 444 11.14 -21.99 -24.69
C VAL A 444 12.66 -22.02 -24.84
N ASP A 445 13.30 -23.20 -24.73
CA ASP A 445 14.75 -23.37 -24.97
C ASP A 445 15.16 -22.85 -26.35
N SER A 446 14.35 -23.09 -27.38
CA SER A 446 14.61 -22.60 -28.74
C SER A 446 14.61 -21.08 -28.80
N HIS A 447 13.66 -20.43 -28.13
CA HIS A 447 13.58 -18.98 -28.05
C HIS A 447 14.74 -18.37 -27.25
N VAL A 448 15.14 -18.97 -26.12
CA VAL A 448 16.27 -18.51 -25.31
C VAL A 448 17.58 -18.69 -26.08
N LYS A 449 17.75 -19.81 -26.78
CA LYS A 449 18.92 -20.03 -27.65
C LYS A 449 19.01 -18.96 -28.74
N GLU A 450 17.90 -18.66 -29.43
CA GLU A 450 17.89 -17.59 -30.42
C GLU A 450 18.24 -16.22 -29.81
N LEU A 451 17.68 -15.91 -28.63
CA LEU A 451 17.99 -14.67 -27.92
C LEU A 451 19.50 -14.53 -27.73
N LEU A 452 20.17 -15.58 -27.24
CA LEU A 452 21.63 -15.57 -27.06
C LEU A 452 22.41 -15.41 -28.36
N GLU A 453 21.97 -16.07 -29.44
CA GLU A 453 22.60 -15.99 -30.76
C GLU A 453 22.48 -14.59 -31.39
N LYS A 454 21.32 -13.92 -31.20
CA LYS A 454 20.99 -12.66 -31.86
C LYS A 454 21.10 -11.42 -30.97
N LYS A 455 21.39 -11.55 -29.67
CA LYS A 455 21.41 -10.40 -28.74
C LYS A 455 22.33 -9.26 -29.19
N ALA A 456 23.50 -9.59 -29.74
CA ALA A 456 24.46 -8.58 -30.18
C ALA A 456 23.92 -7.70 -31.34
N GLU A 457 23.08 -8.27 -32.20
CA GLU A 457 22.46 -7.55 -33.33
C GLU A 457 21.18 -6.83 -32.90
N ARG A 458 20.33 -7.49 -32.12
CA ARG A 458 18.95 -7.05 -31.86
C ARG A 458 18.78 -6.25 -30.57
N LEU A 459 19.68 -6.43 -29.61
CA LEU A 459 19.68 -5.83 -28.27
C LEU A 459 21.08 -5.28 -27.98
N PRO A 460 21.54 -4.26 -28.73
CA PRO A 460 22.93 -3.81 -28.72
C PRO A 460 23.40 -3.24 -27.37
N ARG A 461 22.47 -2.89 -26.47
CA ARG A 461 22.75 -2.38 -25.13
C ARG A 461 22.73 -3.45 -24.03
N LEU A 462 22.28 -4.66 -24.34
CA LEU A 462 22.08 -5.70 -23.34
C LEU A 462 23.44 -6.25 -22.88
N THR A 463 23.87 -5.81 -21.70
CA THR A 463 25.15 -6.17 -21.11
C THR A 463 25.05 -7.36 -20.18
N GLU A 464 23.91 -7.52 -19.50
CA GLU A 464 23.73 -8.54 -18.47
C GLU A 464 22.46 -9.37 -18.72
N ILE A 465 22.62 -10.70 -18.64
CA ILE A 465 21.51 -11.66 -18.71
C ILE A 465 21.66 -12.63 -17.54
N ARG A 466 20.61 -12.75 -16.72
CA ARG A 466 20.49 -13.71 -15.62
C ARG A 466 19.33 -14.68 -15.86
N GLY A 467 19.33 -15.82 -15.18
CA GLY A 467 18.26 -16.80 -15.30
C GLY A 467 18.35 -17.69 -16.53
N VAL A 468 19.52 -17.78 -17.19
CA VAL A 468 19.72 -18.63 -18.40
C VAL A 468 20.69 -19.78 -18.16
N GLU A 469 21.88 -19.48 -17.64
CA GLU A 469 22.87 -20.50 -17.27
C GLU A 469 22.56 -21.11 -15.90
N GLU A 470 22.18 -20.24 -14.95
CA GLU A 470 21.73 -20.60 -13.61
C GLU A 470 20.27 -20.21 -13.47
N THR A 471 19.48 -21.11 -12.88
CA THR A 471 18.08 -20.85 -12.59
C THR A 471 17.99 -19.83 -11.46
N VAL A 472 17.27 -18.75 -11.73
CA VAL A 472 16.91 -17.74 -10.73
C VAL A 472 15.44 -17.95 -10.40
N LEU A 473 15.14 -18.22 -9.13
CA LEU A 473 13.77 -18.30 -8.64
C LEU A 473 13.26 -16.90 -8.34
N GLY A 474 11.95 -16.73 -8.49
CA GLY A 474 11.24 -15.57 -7.96
C GLY A 474 11.43 -15.43 -6.44
N GLU A 475 11.23 -14.21 -5.93
CA GLU A 475 11.28 -13.95 -4.49
C GLU A 475 10.20 -14.75 -3.76
N GLY A 476 8.97 -14.77 -4.28
CA GLY A 476 7.88 -15.52 -3.66
C GLY A 476 8.06 -17.03 -3.73
N THR A 477 8.62 -17.54 -4.83
CA THR A 477 8.89 -18.99 -5.00
C THR A 477 10.10 -19.44 -4.18
N SER A 478 10.98 -18.54 -3.74
CA SER A 478 12.15 -18.88 -2.92
C SER A 478 11.78 -19.48 -1.55
N PHE A 479 10.53 -19.27 -1.12
CA PHE A 479 9.94 -19.82 0.10
C PHE A 479 9.38 -21.24 -0.08
N GLY A 480 9.25 -21.74 -1.31
CA GLY A 480 8.70 -23.06 -1.63
C GLY A 480 7.18 -23.14 -1.63
N ASP A 481 6.63 -24.30 -2.02
CA ASP A 481 5.18 -24.53 -2.17
C ASP A 481 4.46 -24.79 -0.83
N SER A 482 5.23 -25.12 0.21
CA SER A 482 4.74 -25.40 1.56
C SER A 482 5.82 -25.01 2.57
N PRO A 483 6.13 -23.70 2.68
CA PRO A 483 7.14 -23.20 3.60
C PRO A 483 6.83 -23.64 5.03
N GLU A 484 7.87 -24.02 5.77
CA GLU A 484 7.77 -24.07 7.23
C GLU A 484 7.62 -22.63 7.78
N GLU A 485 7.08 -22.50 8.99
CA GLU A 485 6.77 -21.18 9.58
C GLU A 485 8.01 -20.26 9.65
N ASP A 486 9.17 -20.83 9.98
CA ASP A 486 10.44 -20.11 10.11
C ASP A 486 11.03 -19.68 8.76
N ASP A 487 10.55 -20.26 7.65
CA ASP A 487 11.03 -19.94 6.32
C ASP A 487 10.26 -18.78 5.68
N LEU A 488 9.09 -18.41 6.20
CA LEU A 488 8.23 -17.34 5.65
C LEU A 488 8.89 -15.96 5.62
N TYR A 489 8.34 -15.04 4.82
CA TYR A 489 8.81 -13.66 4.75
C TYR A 489 8.75 -12.96 6.13
N GLN A 490 9.91 -12.50 6.60
CA GLN A 490 10.06 -11.91 7.94
C GLN A 490 9.97 -10.37 7.97
N GLY A 491 9.68 -9.71 6.85
CA GLY A 491 9.76 -8.24 6.77
C GLY A 491 8.82 -7.50 7.72
N LYS A 492 7.66 -8.08 8.05
CA LYS A 492 6.75 -7.55 9.09
C LYS A 492 7.47 -7.42 10.44
N LEU A 493 8.15 -8.47 10.89
CA LEU A 493 8.86 -8.48 12.16
C LEU A 493 10.04 -7.49 12.16
N GLU A 494 10.77 -7.40 11.06
CA GLU A 494 11.83 -6.38 10.90
C GLU A 494 11.30 -4.96 11.02
N ARG A 495 10.10 -4.68 10.47
CA ARG A 495 9.45 -3.37 10.57
C ARG A 495 8.93 -3.06 11.97
N ILE A 496 8.35 -4.04 12.64
CA ILE A 496 7.93 -3.88 14.04
C ILE A 496 9.14 -3.55 14.92
N GLU A 497 10.25 -4.28 14.79
CA GLU A 497 11.48 -3.98 15.56
C GLU A 497 12.07 -2.62 15.19
N TYR A 498 12.06 -2.25 13.91
CA TYR A 498 12.48 -0.92 13.46
C TYR A 498 11.65 0.19 14.13
N VAL A 499 10.33 0.07 14.15
CA VAL A 499 9.44 1.08 14.75
C VAL A 499 9.47 1.06 16.27
N LYS A 500 9.67 -0.08 16.94
CA LYS A 500 9.85 -0.16 18.40
C LYS A 500 11.02 0.70 18.90
N SER A 501 12.04 0.94 18.06
CA SER A 501 13.15 1.81 18.39
C SER A 501 12.82 3.31 18.37
N TRP A 502 11.62 3.69 17.90
CA TRP A 502 11.21 5.09 17.75
C TRP A 502 10.56 5.62 19.04
N GLU A 503 10.61 6.95 19.20
CA GLU A 503 9.94 7.61 20.31
C GLU A 503 8.43 7.65 20.11
N ALA A 504 7.71 7.34 21.19
CA ALA A 504 6.26 7.53 21.35
C ALA A 504 5.92 9.01 21.55
#